data_AF-A0A7W0K9C3-F1
#
_entry.id   AF-A0A7W0K9C3-F1
#
_cell.length_a   1.000
_cell.length_b   1.000
_cell.length_c   1.000
_cell.angle_alpha   90.00
_cell.angle_beta   90.00
_cell.angle_gamma   90.00
#
_symmetry.space_group_name_H-M   'P 1'
#
loop_
_entity.id
_entity.type
_entity.pdbx_description
1 polymer ?
#
loop_
_entity_poly.entity_id
_entity_poly.type
_entity_poly.pdbx_seq_one_letter_code
_entity_poly.pdbx_strand_id
1 'polypeptide(L)'
;IHALNTVRKHLSAIKGGRLAAACPGRVITLAVSDVRGDDLSVIGSGPAVADASTWHDASSALDRYGGSVHLPAVCNYIARGMRGELPDSPKPGSDSVARSKARVIASRLDAVRGARSAAESLGYRVFVLDDEVAGEARDAARGWFAAAIRLVAPSSVPVCVVSAGETTVRVTGGGRGGRNQEFTLALADAVADLSRGVVVASVGTDGIDGPTDAAGALVDRSTTSRAQHLGMTPPEFLADNNSYAFFDRLGDLIRFGRTDTNVGDIQLLLAGEPQAANHS
;
A
#
# COMPACT_ATOMS: atom_id res chain seq x y z
N ILE A 1 11.37 5.11 -7.05
CA ILE A 1 10.32 6.15 -7.09
C ILE A 1 10.85 7.57 -6.85
N HIS A 2 11.74 7.81 -5.87
CA HIS A 2 12.28 9.14 -5.57
C HIS A 2 12.96 9.82 -6.78
N ALA A 3 13.81 9.11 -7.52
CA ALA A 3 14.47 9.64 -8.72
C ALA A 3 13.45 10.15 -9.78
N LEU A 4 12.39 9.39 -10.04
CA LEU A 4 11.32 9.81 -10.95
C LEU A 4 10.59 11.04 -10.42
N ASN A 5 10.29 11.09 -9.12
CA ASN A 5 9.63 12.25 -8.51
C ASN A 5 10.50 13.51 -8.56
N THR A 6 11.81 13.39 -8.36
CA THR A 6 12.77 14.50 -8.56
C THR A 6 12.64 15.06 -9.98
N VAL A 7 12.72 14.21 -11.01
CA VAL A 7 12.56 14.65 -12.41
C VAL A 7 11.18 15.28 -12.64
N ARG A 8 10.09 14.64 -12.18
CA ARG A 8 8.73 15.17 -12.34
C ARG A 8 8.52 16.53 -11.67
N LYS A 9 9.12 16.78 -10.51
CA LYS A 9 9.05 18.08 -9.83
C LYS A 9 9.69 19.17 -10.68
N HIS A 10 10.87 18.89 -11.23
CA HIS A 10 11.64 19.83 -12.03
C HIS A 10 11.00 20.15 -13.40
N LEU A 11 10.27 19.19 -13.98
CA LEU A 11 9.53 19.37 -15.24
C LEU A 11 8.12 19.97 -15.09
N SER A 12 7.61 20.15 -13.86
CA SER A 12 6.22 20.54 -13.64
C SER A 12 6.08 22.00 -13.20
N ALA A 13 5.04 22.68 -13.69
CA ALA A 13 4.69 24.03 -13.24
C ALA A 13 4.09 24.09 -11.82
N ILE A 14 3.64 22.96 -11.25
CA ILE A 14 2.89 22.95 -9.97
C ILE A 14 3.50 22.07 -8.88
N LYS A 15 4.32 21.08 -9.23
CA LYS A 15 4.93 20.14 -8.25
C LYS A 15 6.12 20.80 -7.54
N GLY A 16 6.58 20.17 -6.46
CA GLY A 16 7.77 20.61 -5.71
C GLY A 16 7.63 22.04 -5.17
N GLY A 17 6.48 22.36 -4.59
CA GLY A 17 6.21 23.66 -3.95
C GLY A 17 5.80 24.77 -4.91
N ARG A 18 5.83 24.54 -6.23
CA ARG A 18 5.53 25.57 -7.23
C ARG A 18 4.07 26.03 -7.20
N LEU A 19 3.11 25.17 -6.85
CA LEU A 19 1.73 25.61 -6.64
C LEU A 19 1.63 26.59 -5.47
N ALA A 20 2.28 26.28 -4.33
CA ALA A 20 2.29 27.19 -3.19
C ALA A 20 2.97 28.52 -3.52
N ALA A 21 4.11 28.49 -4.23
CA ALA A 21 4.82 29.69 -4.64
C ALA A 21 4.01 30.57 -5.62
N ALA A 22 3.14 29.97 -6.43
CA ALA A 22 2.26 30.70 -7.35
C ALA A 22 1.02 31.31 -6.66
N CYS A 23 0.71 30.92 -5.42
CA CYS A 23 -0.45 31.44 -4.69
C CYS A 23 -0.11 32.76 -3.98
N PRO A 24 -0.93 33.83 -4.14
CA PRO A 24 -0.68 35.10 -3.46
C PRO A 24 -0.97 35.07 -1.95
N GLY A 25 -1.79 34.11 -1.51
CA GLY A 25 -2.28 33.98 -0.15
C GLY A 25 -1.68 32.81 0.63
N ARG A 26 -2.24 32.54 1.82
CA ARG A 26 -1.91 31.37 2.62
C ARG A 26 -2.43 30.10 1.92
N VAL A 27 -1.61 29.06 1.88
CA VAL A 27 -1.98 27.75 1.33
C VAL A 27 -2.07 26.75 2.48
N ILE A 28 -3.19 26.02 2.54
CA ILE A 28 -3.40 24.94 3.50
C ILE A 28 -3.68 23.67 2.71
N THR A 29 -2.81 22.68 2.84
CA THR A 29 -2.96 21.36 2.21
C THR A 29 -3.38 20.34 3.25
N LEU A 30 -4.48 19.65 2.94
CA LEU A 30 -4.95 18.48 3.68
C LEU A 30 -4.71 17.27 2.79
N ALA A 31 -3.79 16.40 3.18
CA ALA A 31 -3.37 15.26 2.39
C ALA A 31 -3.98 13.95 2.92
N VAL A 32 -4.46 13.12 2.00
CA VAL A 32 -4.68 11.69 2.24
C VAL A 32 -3.44 10.98 1.69
N SER A 33 -2.82 10.13 2.52
CA SER A 33 -1.53 9.51 2.23
C SER A 33 -1.68 8.02 1.95
N ASP A 34 -1.28 7.65 0.73
CA ASP A 34 -0.95 6.29 0.28
C ASP A 34 0.57 6.07 0.23
N VAL A 35 1.35 7.01 0.77
CA VAL A 35 2.82 7.00 0.68
C VAL A 35 3.43 6.49 1.97
N ARG A 36 4.36 5.54 1.85
CA ARG A 36 5.21 5.08 2.96
C ARG A 36 5.85 6.25 3.71
N GLY A 37 5.61 6.31 5.02
CA GLY A 37 6.17 7.34 5.91
C GLY A 37 5.49 8.70 5.82
N ASP A 38 4.39 8.84 5.08
CA ASP A 38 3.57 10.05 5.04
C ASP A 38 4.34 11.33 4.62
N ASP A 39 5.38 11.17 3.79
CA ASP A 39 6.20 12.29 3.29
C ASP A 39 5.38 13.19 2.35
N LEU A 40 4.97 14.34 2.86
CA LEU A 40 4.21 15.36 2.14
C LEU A 40 4.94 15.92 0.90
N SER A 41 6.26 15.79 0.81
CA SER A 41 7.03 16.18 -0.38
C SER A 41 6.89 15.15 -1.52
N VAL A 42 6.46 13.93 -1.20
CA VAL A 42 6.24 12.81 -2.12
C VAL A 42 4.77 12.71 -2.52
N ILE A 43 3.84 12.90 -1.57
CA ILE A 43 2.39 12.87 -1.82
C ILE A 43 2.02 13.91 -2.88
N GLY A 44 1.43 13.47 -3.99
CA GLY A 44 1.12 14.34 -5.14
C GLY A 44 2.36 15.03 -5.77
N SER A 45 3.57 14.56 -5.47
CA SER A 45 4.85 15.24 -5.73
C SER A 45 5.00 16.61 -5.03
N GLY A 46 4.37 16.78 -3.86
CA GLY A 46 4.55 17.92 -2.98
C GLY A 46 4.24 19.28 -3.61
N PRO A 47 3.06 19.52 -4.20
CA PRO A 47 2.78 20.78 -4.90
C PRO A 47 2.82 22.01 -3.98
N ALA A 48 2.54 21.83 -2.70
CA ALA A 48 2.51 22.88 -1.68
C ALA A 48 3.65 22.75 -0.65
N VAL A 49 4.64 21.90 -0.91
CA VAL A 49 5.75 21.60 0.02
C VAL A 49 7.06 21.88 -0.69
N ALA A 50 8.02 22.45 0.05
CA ALA A 50 9.36 22.70 -0.47
C ALA A 50 10.00 21.41 -1.01
N ASP A 51 10.84 21.55 -2.03
CA ASP A 51 11.57 20.46 -2.65
C ASP A 51 13.06 20.63 -2.38
N ALA A 52 13.65 19.67 -1.66
CA ALA A 52 15.08 19.68 -1.34
C ALA A 52 15.95 19.24 -2.52
N SER A 53 15.38 18.54 -3.52
CA SER A 53 16.12 18.10 -4.70
C SER A 53 16.38 19.25 -5.66
N THR A 54 17.42 19.14 -6.49
CA THR A 54 17.92 20.20 -7.37
C THR A 54 17.93 19.77 -8.84
N TRP A 55 18.24 20.72 -9.74
CA TRP A 55 18.52 20.41 -11.13
C TRP A 55 19.62 19.33 -11.30
N HIS A 56 20.64 19.32 -10.43
CA HIS A 56 21.71 18.31 -10.46
C HIS A 56 21.17 16.92 -10.13
N ASP A 57 20.29 16.81 -9.14
CA ASP A 57 19.65 15.55 -8.80
C ASP A 57 18.75 15.05 -9.94
N ALA A 58 18.04 15.96 -10.60
CA ALA A 58 17.19 15.63 -11.74
C ALA A 58 18.00 15.17 -12.96
N SER A 59 19.12 15.83 -13.27
CA SER A 59 20.05 15.39 -14.32
C SER A 59 20.64 14.03 -14.00
N SER A 60 21.17 13.86 -12.78
CA SER A 60 21.75 12.59 -12.32
C SER A 60 20.75 11.44 -12.37
N ALA A 61 19.47 11.72 -12.06
CA ALA A 61 18.41 10.75 -12.16
C ALA A 61 18.13 10.33 -13.61
N LEU A 62 18.15 11.26 -14.59
CA LEU A 62 18.03 10.89 -16.00
C LEU A 62 19.21 10.02 -16.45
N ASP A 63 20.44 10.43 -16.16
CA ASP A 63 21.65 9.71 -16.58
C ASP A 63 21.68 8.28 -16.06
N ARG A 64 21.28 8.08 -14.80
CA ARG A 64 21.21 6.76 -14.18
C ARG A 64 20.22 5.81 -14.85
N TYR A 65 19.13 6.31 -15.44
CA TYR A 65 18.01 5.49 -15.93
C TYR A 65 17.79 5.57 -17.46
N GLY A 66 18.79 6.04 -18.22
CA GLY A 66 18.76 6.00 -19.69
C GLY A 66 19.39 7.21 -20.39
N GLY A 67 19.77 8.27 -19.65
CA GLY A 67 20.49 9.42 -20.18
C GLY A 67 19.84 10.05 -21.41
N SER A 68 20.61 10.16 -22.50
CA SER A 68 20.18 10.75 -23.77
C SER A 68 19.19 9.91 -24.59
N VAL A 69 18.84 8.71 -24.14
CA VAL A 69 17.74 7.90 -24.73
C VAL A 69 16.37 8.48 -24.37
N HIS A 70 16.30 9.38 -23.39
CA HIS A 70 15.09 10.12 -23.06
C HIS A 70 14.77 11.21 -24.10
N LEU A 71 13.51 11.66 -24.13
CA LEU A 71 13.02 12.64 -25.10
C LEU A 71 13.92 13.90 -25.14
N PRO A 72 14.46 14.32 -26.30
CA PRO A 72 15.40 15.44 -26.40
C PRO A 72 14.91 16.75 -25.76
N ALA A 73 13.60 17.00 -25.81
CA ALA A 73 12.98 18.16 -25.17
C ALA A 73 13.15 18.17 -23.65
N VAL A 74 13.04 17.00 -23.00
CA VAL A 74 13.22 16.85 -21.55
C VAL A 74 14.68 17.08 -21.17
N CYS A 75 15.61 16.43 -21.89
CA CYS A 75 17.05 16.60 -21.68
C CYS A 75 17.47 18.07 -21.83
N ASN A 76 17.01 18.74 -22.89
CA ASN A 76 17.29 20.16 -23.10
C ASN A 76 16.72 21.03 -21.97
N TYR A 77 15.48 20.77 -21.54
CA TYR A 77 14.86 21.54 -20.46
C TYR A 77 15.64 21.42 -19.14
N ILE A 78 16.09 20.22 -18.76
CA ILE A 78 16.92 20.02 -17.58
C ILE A 78 18.30 20.68 -17.75
N ALA A 79 18.91 20.56 -18.94
CA ALA A 79 20.20 21.21 -19.21
C ALA A 79 20.12 22.75 -19.11
N ARG A 80 18.99 23.36 -19.49
CA ARG A 80 18.74 24.80 -19.26
C ARG A 80 18.67 25.13 -17.78
N GLY A 81 18.00 24.31 -16.98
CA GLY A 81 17.98 24.42 -15.51
C GLY A 81 19.37 24.33 -14.89
N MET A 82 20.19 23.37 -15.34
CA MET A 82 21.59 23.21 -14.93
C MET A 82 22.46 24.43 -15.26
N ARG A 83 22.16 25.15 -16.35
CA ARG A 83 22.83 26.42 -16.72
C ARG A 83 22.28 27.65 -15.99
N GLY A 84 21.30 27.49 -15.10
CA GLY A 84 20.69 28.59 -14.36
C GLY A 84 19.72 29.45 -15.19
N GLU A 85 19.32 29.00 -16.39
CA GLU A 85 18.36 29.73 -17.23
C GLU A 85 16.91 29.63 -16.72
N LEU A 86 16.65 28.66 -15.83
CA LEU A 86 15.34 28.40 -15.26
C LEU A 86 15.44 28.42 -13.74
N PRO A 87 14.46 29.03 -13.03
CA PRO A 87 14.43 28.96 -11.58
C PRO A 87 14.23 27.51 -11.12
N ASP A 88 14.94 27.14 -10.07
CA ASP A 88 14.77 25.86 -9.41
C ASP A 88 13.43 25.79 -8.64
N SER A 89 13.03 24.60 -8.18
CA SER A 89 11.90 24.45 -7.26
C SER A 89 12.16 25.17 -5.92
N PRO A 90 11.11 25.70 -5.25
CA PRO A 90 11.23 26.28 -3.92
C PRO A 90 11.94 25.35 -2.93
N LYS A 91 13.09 25.81 -2.41
CA LYS A 91 13.90 25.05 -1.44
C LYS A 91 13.37 25.20 -0.01
N PRO A 92 13.69 24.25 0.89
CA PRO A 92 13.41 24.41 2.32
C PRO A 92 13.92 25.77 2.83
N GLY A 93 13.06 26.52 3.53
CA GLY A 93 13.36 27.88 4.00
C GLY A 93 13.07 29.00 2.99
N SER A 94 12.61 28.71 1.77
CA SER A 94 12.22 29.75 0.81
C SER A 94 10.97 30.52 1.26
N ASP A 95 11.03 31.85 1.19
CA ASP A 95 9.91 32.75 1.47
C ASP A 95 8.66 32.44 0.62
N SER A 96 8.87 31.93 -0.59
CA SER A 96 7.80 31.58 -1.53
C SER A 96 6.85 30.50 -1.01
N VAL A 97 7.32 29.67 -0.07
CA VAL A 97 6.51 28.60 0.56
C VAL A 97 6.34 28.80 2.07
N ALA A 98 6.87 29.89 2.64
CA ALA A 98 6.79 30.18 4.07
C ALA A 98 5.35 30.31 4.60
N ARG A 99 4.40 30.66 3.71
CA ARG A 99 2.97 30.76 4.03
C ARG A 99 2.19 29.47 3.77
N SER A 100 2.86 28.42 3.28
CA SER A 100 2.25 27.13 3.02
C SER A 100 2.30 26.25 4.27
N LYS A 101 1.18 25.59 4.58
CA LYS A 101 1.11 24.55 5.60
C LYS A 101 0.50 23.31 4.99
N ALA A 102 1.11 22.16 5.22
CA ALA A 102 0.61 20.87 4.78
C ALA A 102 0.52 19.92 5.97
N ARG A 103 -0.55 19.13 6.03
CA ARG A 103 -0.72 18.07 7.02
C ARG A 103 -1.40 16.86 6.39
N VAL A 104 -1.00 15.68 6.82
CA VAL A 104 -1.73 14.44 6.54
C VAL A 104 -2.94 14.38 7.46
N ILE A 105 -4.11 14.11 6.90
CA ILE A 105 -5.39 13.98 7.63
C ILE A 105 -5.96 12.56 7.58
N ALA A 106 -5.43 11.71 6.71
CA ALA A 106 -5.73 10.29 6.66
C ALA A 106 -4.51 9.55 6.12
N SER A 107 -4.12 8.46 6.77
CA SER A 107 -3.09 7.53 6.29
C SER A 107 -3.39 6.09 6.67
N ARG A 108 -2.48 5.17 6.31
CA ARG A 108 -2.59 3.74 6.66
C ARG A 108 -2.82 3.51 8.15
N LEU A 109 -2.27 4.39 9.00
CA LEU A 109 -2.43 4.30 10.45
C LEU A 109 -3.88 4.55 10.89
N ASP A 110 -4.62 5.40 10.19
CA ASP A 110 -6.04 5.61 10.45
C ASP A 110 -6.87 4.38 10.05
N ALA A 111 -6.50 3.72 8.97
CA ALA A 111 -7.06 2.43 8.56
C ALA A 111 -6.84 1.35 9.64
N VAL A 112 -5.61 1.24 10.17
CA VAL A 112 -5.28 0.33 11.28
C VAL A 112 -6.06 0.67 12.55
N ARG A 113 -6.19 1.95 12.90
CA ARG A 113 -7.02 2.39 14.05
C ARG A 113 -8.47 2.00 13.88
N GLY A 114 -9.04 2.17 12.68
CA GLY A 114 -10.40 1.74 12.36
C GLY A 114 -10.59 0.23 12.52
N ALA A 115 -9.70 -0.57 11.92
CA ALA A 115 -9.72 -2.02 12.03
C ALA A 115 -9.58 -2.50 13.48
N ARG A 116 -8.67 -1.88 14.25
CA ARG A 116 -8.50 -2.15 15.68
C ARG A 116 -9.78 -1.86 16.47
N SER A 117 -10.36 -0.67 16.30
CA SER A 117 -11.58 -0.28 17.02
C SER A 117 -12.74 -1.23 16.70
N ALA A 118 -12.88 -1.65 15.44
CA ALA A 118 -13.89 -2.61 15.03
C ALA A 118 -13.67 -3.98 15.69
N ALA A 119 -12.44 -4.51 15.65
CA ALA A 119 -12.13 -5.81 16.26
C ALA A 119 -12.28 -5.79 17.79
N GLU A 120 -11.84 -4.73 18.47
CA GLU A 120 -12.04 -4.56 19.92
C GLU A 120 -13.53 -4.53 20.27
N SER A 121 -14.37 -3.83 19.49
CA SER A 121 -15.82 -3.79 19.70
C SER A 121 -16.50 -5.15 19.52
N LEU A 122 -15.91 -6.03 18.72
CA LEU A 122 -16.34 -7.40 18.51
C LEU A 122 -15.80 -8.35 19.59
N GLY A 123 -15.04 -7.87 20.58
CA GLY A 123 -14.52 -8.68 21.68
C GLY A 123 -13.17 -9.36 21.41
N TYR A 124 -12.47 -9.00 20.33
CA TYR A 124 -11.11 -9.48 20.09
C TYR A 124 -10.09 -8.71 20.92
N ARG A 125 -9.09 -9.42 21.43
CA ARG A 125 -7.81 -8.80 21.82
C ARG A 125 -7.03 -8.45 20.56
N VAL A 126 -6.76 -7.17 20.34
CA VAL A 126 -6.05 -6.71 19.14
C VAL A 126 -4.56 -6.53 19.39
N PHE A 127 -3.74 -7.07 18.49
CA PHE A 127 -2.33 -6.74 18.34
C PHE A 127 -2.10 -6.01 17.03
N VAL A 128 -1.28 -4.95 17.05
CA VAL A 128 -0.86 -4.24 15.86
C VAL A 128 0.59 -4.59 15.57
N LEU A 129 0.89 -5.00 14.33
CA LEU A 129 2.26 -5.08 13.85
C LEU A 129 2.62 -3.72 13.23
N ASP A 130 3.51 -2.99 13.91
CA ASP A 130 3.87 -1.61 13.55
C ASP A 130 4.74 -1.54 12.28
N ASP A 131 5.51 -2.60 12.02
CA ASP A 131 6.32 -2.72 10.82
C ASP A 131 5.43 -2.77 9.58
N GLU A 132 5.73 -1.90 8.63
CA GLU A 132 4.97 -1.82 7.39
C GLU A 132 5.20 -3.06 6.53
N VAL A 133 4.11 -3.68 6.09
CA VAL A 133 4.14 -4.84 5.20
C VAL A 133 4.51 -4.38 3.79
N ALA A 134 5.70 -4.71 3.32
CA ALA A 134 6.21 -4.26 2.04
C ALA A 134 7.05 -5.35 1.36
N GLY A 135 7.27 -5.19 0.05
CA GLY A 135 8.05 -6.12 -0.77
C GLY A 135 7.17 -6.97 -1.69
N GLU A 136 7.68 -8.13 -2.09
CA GLU A 136 6.93 -9.09 -2.90
C GLU A 136 5.83 -9.72 -2.04
N ALA A 137 4.58 -9.74 -2.54
CA ALA A 137 3.40 -10.11 -1.78
C ALA A 137 3.50 -11.49 -1.10
N ARG A 138 4.04 -12.50 -1.79
CA ARG A 138 4.15 -13.88 -1.29
C ARG A 138 5.18 -14.00 -0.19
N ASP A 139 6.30 -13.30 -0.33
CA ASP A 139 7.38 -13.32 0.65
C ASP A 139 7.01 -12.50 1.89
N ALA A 140 6.42 -11.32 1.67
CA ALA A 140 5.89 -10.47 2.74
C ALA A 140 4.82 -11.22 3.55
N ALA A 141 3.95 -11.98 2.89
CA ALA A 141 2.94 -12.81 3.55
C ALA A 141 3.53 -13.81 4.53
N ARG A 142 4.54 -14.57 4.11
CA ARG A 142 5.19 -15.59 4.95
C ARG A 142 5.82 -14.98 6.21
N GLY A 143 6.55 -13.86 6.03
CA GLY A 143 7.18 -13.15 7.14
C GLY A 143 6.15 -12.58 8.12
N TRP A 144 5.11 -11.94 7.58
CA TRP A 144 3.99 -11.40 8.36
C TRP A 144 3.25 -12.49 9.14
N PHE A 145 2.92 -13.61 8.49
CA PHE A 145 2.18 -14.71 9.11
C PHE A 145 2.97 -15.35 10.25
N ALA A 146 4.28 -15.54 10.07
CA ALA A 146 5.15 -16.04 11.14
C ALA A 146 5.16 -15.11 12.37
N ALA A 147 5.15 -13.78 12.17
CA ALA A 147 5.04 -12.81 13.25
C ALA A 147 3.64 -12.85 13.92
N ALA A 148 2.57 -12.89 13.13
CA ALA A 148 1.20 -12.92 13.62
C ALA A 148 0.91 -14.19 14.45
N ILE A 149 1.35 -15.37 14.00
CA ILE A 149 1.12 -16.64 14.70
C ILE A 149 1.82 -16.69 16.06
N ARG A 150 2.98 -16.03 16.23
CA ARG A 150 3.65 -15.93 17.55
C ARG A 150 2.81 -15.18 18.57
N LEU A 151 1.97 -14.24 18.14
CA LEU A 151 1.05 -13.49 19.01
C LEU A 151 -0.22 -14.29 19.34
N VAL A 152 -0.67 -15.12 18.38
CA VAL A 152 -1.89 -15.93 18.50
C VAL A 152 -1.67 -17.19 19.33
N ALA A 153 -0.57 -17.91 19.12
CA ALA A 153 -0.29 -19.22 19.70
C ALA A 153 -0.43 -19.28 21.24
N PRO A 154 0.09 -18.31 22.03
CA PRO A 154 -0.03 -18.35 23.49
C PRO A 154 -1.40 -17.86 24.02
N SER A 155 -2.27 -17.31 23.17
CA SER A 155 -3.50 -16.69 23.63
C SER A 155 -4.63 -17.70 23.83
N SER A 156 -5.27 -17.69 25.00
CA SER A 156 -6.52 -18.43 25.26
C SER A 156 -7.78 -17.66 24.88
N VAL A 157 -7.66 -16.38 24.53
CA VAL A 157 -8.77 -15.51 24.12
C VAL A 157 -8.79 -15.31 22.60
N PRO A 158 -9.93 -14.88 22.02
CA PRO A 158 -10.02 -14.46 20.64
C PRO A 158 -9.04 -13.32 20.35
N VAL A 159 -8.24 -13.49 19.29
CA VAL A 159 -7.19 -12.53 18.90
C VAL A 159 -7.45 -12.01 17.49
N CYS A 160 -7.21 -10.73 17.30
CA CYS A 160 -7.07 -10.09 16.01
C CYS A 160 -5.65 -9.53 15.89
N VAL A 161 -4.91 -9.87 14.84
CA VAL A 161 -3.66 -9.22 14.48
C VAL A 161 -3.94 -8.32 13.27
N VAL A 162 -3.54 -7.06 13.36
CA VAL A 162 -3.72 -6.05 12.31
C VAL A 162 -2.36 -5.50 11.90
N SER A 163 -2.15 -5.32 10.62
CA SER A 163 -1.05 -4.52 10.08
C SER A 163 -1.54 -3.72 8.88
N ALA A 164 -0.66 -2.85 8.38
CA ALA A 164 -0.89 -2.18 7.10
C ALA A 164 0.41 -2.07 6.31
N GLY A 165 0.24 -1.87 5.01
CA GLY A 165 1.35 -1.72 4.11
C GLY A 165 0.92 -1.68 2.66
N GLU A 166 1.85 -2.02 1.79
CA GLU A 166 1.73 -1.85 0.34
C GLU A 166 2.69 -2.86 -0.28
N THR A 167 2.17 -4.03 -0.66
CA THR A 167 2.98 -5.06 -1.31
C THR A 167 3.01 -4.86 -2.83
N THR A 168 3.87 -5.63 -3.50
CA THR A 168 4.01 -5.65 -4.94
C THR A 168 3.98 -7.07 -5.46
N VAL A 169 3.54 -7.25 -6.71
CA VAL A 169 3.54 -8.54 -7.38
C VAL A 169 4.48 -8.47 -8.56
N ARG A 170 5.38 -9.45 -8.68
CA ARG A 170 6.10 -9.68 -9.94
C ARG A 170 5.22 -10.55 -10.84
N VAL A 171 4.66 -9.95 -11.89
CA VAL A 171 3.84 -10.67 -12.86
C VAL A 171 4.75 -11.44 -13.82
N THR A 172 4.64 -12.77 -13.81
CA THR A 172 5.34 -13.72 -14.69
C THR A 172 4.39 -14.66 -15.43
N GLY A 173 3.19 -14.88 -14.89
CA GLY A 173 2.14 -15.70 -15.49
C GLY A 173 1.15 -14.91 -16.36
N GLY A 174 0.16 -15.63 -16.90
CA GLY A 174 -0.90 -15.08 -17.75
C GLY A 174 -2.23 -14.84 -17.02
N GLY A 175 -2.28 -15.16 -15.73
CA GLY A 175 -3.47 -15.06 -14.90
C GLY A 175 -3.87 -13.64 -14.54
N ARG A 176 -4.95 -13.56 -13.76
CA ARG A 176 -5.45 -12.31 -13.20
C ARG A 176 -5.46 -12.40 -11.67
N GLY A 177 -5.09 -11.31 -11.02
CA GLY A 177 -5.02 -11.24 -9.56
C GLY A 177 -4.53 -9.88 -9.11
N GLY A 178 -4.36 -9.74 -7.80
CA GLY A 178 -3.76 -8.58 -7.19
C GLY A 178 -2.86 -8.96 -6.03
N ARG A 179 -2.19 -7.97 -5.46
CA ARG A 179 -1.21 -8.15 -4.40
C ARG A 179 -1.84 -8.69 -3.11
N ASN A 180 -3.05 -8.25 -2.78
CA ASN A 180 -3.75 -8.70 -1.58
C ASN A 180 -4.25 -10.14 -1.75
N GLN A 181 -4.74 -10.48 -2.95
CA GLN A 181 -5.10 -11.85 -3.31
C GLN A 181 -3.86 -12.76 -3.28
N GLU A 182 -2.75 -12.38 -3.89
CA GLU A 182 -1.52 -13.20 -3.85
C GLU A 182 -0.93 -13.33 -2.43
N PHE A 183 -0.94 -12.25 -1.65
CA PHE A 183 -0.55 -12.28 -0.24
C PHE A 183 -1.35 -13.35 0.52
N THR A 184 -2.67 -13.34 0.33
CA THR A 184 -3.58 -14.26 1.02
C THR A 184 -3.41 -15.70 0.52
N LEU A 185 -3.29 -15.89 -0.80
CA LEU A 185 -3.12 -17.22 -1.41
C LEU A 185 -1.80 -17.89 -1.01
N ALA A 186 -0.74 -17.10 -0.84
CA ALA A 186 0.55 -17.58 -0.35
C ALA A 186 0.50 -18.18 1.07
N LEU A 187 -0.58 -17.94 1.80
CA LEU A 187 -0.80 -18.44 3.16
C LEU A 187 -1.77 -19.62 3.23
N ALA A 188 -2.43 -20.01 2.14
CA ALA A 188 -3.51 -21.01 2.16
C ALA A 188 -3.07 -22.33 2.82
N ASP A 189 -1.94 -22.90 2.39
CA ASP A 189 -1.43 -24.17 2.92
C ASP A 189 -0.94 -24.02 4.37
N ALA A 190 -0.23 -22.93 4.67
CA ALA A 190 0.26 -22.66 6.03
C ALA A 190 -0.89 -22.46 7.04
N VAL A 191 -2.01 -21.89 6.59
CA VAL A 191 -3.24 -21.75 7.39
C VAL A 191 -3.92 -23.10 7.58
N ALA A 192 -4.02 -23.92 6.52
CA ALA A 192 -4.62 -25.25 6.60
C ALA A 192 -3.92 -26.18 7.62
N ASP A 193 -2.59 -26.08 7.72
CA ASP A 193 -1.76 -26.89 8.61
C ASP A 193 -1.87 -26.53 10.10
N LEU A 194 -2.47 -25.38 10.45
CA LEU A 194 -2.63 -24.99 11.85
C LEU A 194 -3.65 -25.87 12.56
N SER A 195 -3.36 -26.26 13.82
CA SER A 195 -4.31 -26.98 14.66
C SER A 195 -5.47 -26.09 15.14
N ARG A 196 -5.21 -24.79 15.34
CA ARG A 196 -6.18 -23.77 15.73
C ARG A 196 -6.80 -23.13 14.49
N GLY A 197 -8.12 -22.97 14.49
CA GLY A 197 -8.85 -22.20 13.48
C GLY A 197 -8.39 -20.75 13.43
N VAL A 198 -7.89 -20.32 12.27
CA VAL A 198 -7.60 -18.92 11.97
C VAL A 198 -8.20 -18.56 10.61
N VAL A 199 -8.53 -17.28 10.47
CA VAL A 199 -8.92 -16.66 9.19
C VAL A 199 -7.93 -15.54 8.93
N VAL A 200 -7.39 -15.49 7.71
CA VAL A 200 -6.48 -14.43 7.26
C VAL A 200 -7.13 -13.71 6.10
N ALA A 201 -7.02 -12.39 6.07
CA ALA A 201 -7.45 -11.56 4.95
C ALA A 201 -6.41 -10.47 4.67
N SER A 202 -6.25 -10.12 3.40
CA SER A 202 -5.56 -8.91 2.97
C SER A 202 -6.50 -8.13 2.06
N VAL A 203 -6.61 -6.82 2.26
CA VAL A 203 -7.55 -5.96 1.52
C VAL A 203 -6.94 -4.61 1.18
N GLY A 204 -7.16 -4.14 -0.05
CA GLY A 204 -6.91 -2.77 -0.48
C GLY A 204 -8.01 -1.84 0.04
N THR A 205 -7.62 -0.74 0.69
CA THR A 205 -8.58 0.19 1.30
C THR A 205 -9.41 0.96 0.29
N ASP A 206 -9.00 1.00 -0.98
CA ASP A 206 -9.73 1.58 -2.11
C ASP A 206 -10.81 0.67 -2.68
N GLY A 207 -10.87 -0.58 -2.21
CA GLY A 207 -11.82 -1.59 -2.66
C GLY A 207 -11.40 -2.33 -3.93
N ILE A 208 -10.15 -2.16 -4.37
CA ILE A 208 -9.63 -2.77 -5.60
C ILE A 208 -8.27 -3.42 -5.33
N ASP A 209 -8.05 -4.58 -5.91
CA ASP A 209 -6.79 -5.29 -5.86
C ASP A 209 -6.40 -5.80 -7.25
N GLY A 210 -5.37 -5.18 -7.83
CA GLY A 210 -4.97 -5.43 -9.21
C GLY A 210 -6.05 -5.03 -10.22
N PRO A 211 -6.03 -5.58 -11.45
CA PRO A 211 -7.06 -5.35 -12.46
C PRO A 211 -8.31 -6.22 -12.20
N THR A 212 -8.89 -6.14 -11.01
CA THR A 212 -10.03 -6.97 -10.58
C THR A 212 -11.15 -6.13 -9.95
N ASP A 213 -12.30 -6.77 -9.67
CA ASP A 213 -13.44 -6.16 -8.95
C ASP A 213 -13.42 -6.44 -7.43
N ALA A 214 -12.39 -7.12 -6.95
CA ALA A 214 -12.23 -7.47 -5.55
C ALA A 214 -11.25 -6.53 -4.87
N ALA A 215 -11.47 -6.26 -3.58
CA ALA A 215 -10.53 -5.55 -2.72
C ALA A 215 -9.39 -6.46 -2.24
N GLY A 216 -9.55 -7.77 -2.36
CA GLY A 216 -8.65 -8.75 -1.80
C GLY A 216 -9.34 -10.09 -1.64
N ALA A 217 -8.84 -10.91 -0.73
CA ALA A 217 -9.39 -12.23 -0.46
C ALA A 217 -9.19 -12.63 1.01
N LEU A 218 -9.83 -13.72 1.40
CA LEU A 218 -9.59 -14.39 2.67
C LEU A 218 -9.19 -15.86 2.46
N VAL A 219 -8.50 -16.41 3.44
CA VAL A 219 -8.23 -17.84 3.58
C VAL A 219 -8.54 -18.28 5.00
N ASP A 220 -9.15 -19.45 5.11
CA ASP A 220 -9.27 -20.22 6.34
C ASP A 220 -8.73 -21.63 6.14
N ARG A 221 -8.82 -22.45 7.19
CA ARG A 221 -8.34 -23.85 7.19
C ARG A 221 -9.03 -24.74 6.15
N SER A 222 -10.24 -24.40 5.72
CA SER A 222 -10.98 -25.17 4.73
C SER A 222 -10.53 -24.89 3.29
N THR A 223 -9.93 -23.73 3.04
CA THR A 223 -9.58 -23.22 1.69
C THR A 223 -8.89 -24.28 0.83
N THR A 224 -7.76 -24.85 1.29
CA THR A 224 -6.98 -25.82 0.50
C THR A 224 -7.81 -27.07 0.21
N SER A 225 -8.59 -27.57 1.18
CA SER A 225 -9.46 -28.73 0.96
C SER A 225 -10.56 -28.43 -0.06
N ARG A 226 -11.21 -27.25 0.00
CA ARG A 226 -12.22 -26.84 -0.98
C ARG A 226 -11.63 -26.70 -2.39
N ALA A 227 -10.43 -26.14 -2.50
CA ALA A 227 -9.70 -26.01 -3.77
C ALA A 227 -9.38 -27.38 -4.38
N GLN A 228 -8.90 -28.33 -3.56
CA GLN A 228 -8.57 -29.69 -4.02
C GLN A 228 -9.79 -30.44 -4.56
N HIS A 229 -10.98 -30.28 -3.95
CA HIS A 229 -12.23 -30.87 -4.48
C HIS A 229 -12.62 -30.32 -5.86
N LEU A 230 -12.10 -29.14 -6.23
CA LEU A 230 -12.29 -28.52 -7.55
C LEU A 230 -11.09 -28.75 -8.49
N GLY A 231 -10.12 -29.59 -8.10
CA GLY A 231 -8.91 -29.85 -8.88
C GLY A 231 -7.97 -28.64 -8.99
N MET A 232 -7.96 -27.77 -7.97
CA MET A 232 -7.12 -26.56 -7.92
C MET A 232 -6.13 -26.65 -6.76
N THR A 233 -4.92 -26.14 -6.96
CA THR A 233 -3.93 -26.02 -5.88
C THR A 233 -3.40 -24.58 -5.74
N PRO A 234 -3.16 -24.07 -4.51
CA PRO A 234 -2.58 -22.74 -4.32
C PRO A 234 -1.25 -22.50 -5.07
N PRO A 235 -0.27 -23.45 -5.06
CA PRO A 235 1.00 -23.24 -5.76
C PRO A 235 0.87 -23.02 -7.27
N GLU A 236 -0.04 -23.74 -7.95
CA GLU A 236 -0.28 -23.59 -9.39
C GLU A 236 -0.82 -22.20 -9.73
N PHE A 237 -1.83 -21.73 -8.98
CA PHE A 237 -2.45 -20.43 -9.21
C PHE A 237 -1.54 -19.26 -8.82
N LEU A 238 -0.68 -19.44 -7.82
CA LEU A 238 0.40 -18.48 -7.53
C LEU A 238 1.39 -18.44 -8.70
N ALA A 239 1.87 -19.57 -9.19
CA ALA A 239 2.86 -19.59 -10.28
C ALA A 239 2.37 -18.84 -11.54
N ASP A 240 1.06 -18.89 -11.82
CA ASP A 240 0.44 -18.23 -12.96
C ASP A 240 -0.09 -16.79 -12.67
N ASN A 241 0.16 -16.23 -11.47
CA ASN A 241 -0.40 -14.94 -11.04
C ASN A 241 -1.94 -14.88 -11.19
N ASN A 242 -2.63 -16.00 -10.92
CA ASN A 242 -4.06 -16.19 -11.20
C ASN A 242 -4.92 -16.23 -9.94
N SER A 243 -4.50 -15.53 -8.87
CA SER A 243 -5.15 -15.58 -7.56
C SER A 243 -6.64 -15.18 -7.58
N TYR A 244 -7.06 -14.32 -8.51
CA TYR A 244 -8.47 -13.96 -8.68
C TYR A 244 -9.33 -15.18 -9.01
N ALA A 245 -8.94 -15.95 -10.03
CA ALA A 245 -9.71 -17.10 -10.48
C ALA A 245 -9.78 -18.19 -9.40
N PHE A 246 -8.73 -18.33 -8.59
CA PHE A 246 -8.71 -19.25 -7.46
C PHE A 246 -9.80 -18.89 -6.44
N PHE A 247 -9.78 -17.67 -5.92
CA PHE A 247 -10.73 -17.24 -4.88
C PHE A 247 -12.14 -17.05 -5.41
N ASP A 248 -12.32 -16.65 -6.67
CA ASP A 248 -13.64 -16.50 -7.28
C ASP A 248 -14.39 -17.82 -7.32
N ARG A 249 -13.69 -18.91 -7.69
CA ARG A 249 -14.27 -20.27 -7.71
C ARG A 249 -14.61 -20.78 -6.32
N LEU A 250 -13.93 -20.30 -5.27
CA LEU A 250 -14.21 -20.67 -3.89
C LEU A 250 -15.25 -19.77 -3.21
N GLY A 251 -15.55 -18.60 -3.80
CA GLY A 251 -16.40 -17.59 -3.18
C GLY A 251 -15.70 -16.79 -2.06
N ASP A 252 -14.37 -16.76 -2.05
CA ASP A 252 -13.55 -16.20 -0.96
C ASP A 252 -12.97 -14.80 -1.28
N LEU A 253 -13.42 -14.19 -2.38
CA LEU A 253 -13.08 -12.81 -2.72
C LEU A 253 -13.82 -11.82 -1.82
N ILE A 254 -13.11 -10.80 -1.36
CA ILE A 254 -13.70 -9.70 -0.59
C ILE A 254 -14.10 -8.60 -1.56
N ARG A 255 -15.41 -8.33 -1.65
CA ARG A 255 -15.99 -7.34 -2.56
C ARG A 255 -16.90 -6.38 -1.80
N PHE A 256 -16.36 -5.20 -1.47
CA PHE A 256 -17.15 -4.09 -0.89
C PHE A 256 -17.28 -2.89 -1.83
N GLY A 257 -16.78 -3.00 -3.07
CA GLY A 257 -16.81 -1.92 -4.07
C GLY A 257 -15.84 -0.79 -3.76
N ARG A 258 -15.82 0.22 -4.63
CA ARG A 258 -14.94 1.39 -4.48
C ARG A 258 -15.33 2.18 -3.23
N THR A 259 -14.33 2.54 -2.43
CA THR A 259 -14.52 3.34 -1.21
C THR A 259 -14.26 4.83 -1.43
N ASP A 260 -13.76 5.20 -2.61
CA ASP A 260 -13.33 6.55 -2.99
C ASP A 260 -12.27 7.16 -2.06
N THR A 261 -11.54 6.31 -1.32
CA THR A 261 -10.34 6.66 -0.55
C THR A 261 -9.24 5.64 -0.83
N ASN A 262 -7.98 5.98 -0.57
CA ASN A 262 -6.88 5.01 -0.63
C ASN A 262 -5.80 5.40 0.38
N VAL A 263 -5.52 4.49 1.30
CA VAL A 263 -4.44 4.61 2.29
C VAL A 263 -3.62 3.33 2.39
N GLY A 264 -3.54 2.57 1.29
CA GLY A 264 -2.79 1.31 1.19
C GLY A 264 -3.63 0.08 1.50
N ASP A 265 -2.97 -0.99 1.95
CA ASP A 265 -3.56 -2.28 2.30
C ASP A 265 -3.65 -2.49 3.82
N ILE A 266 -4.62 -3.30 4.25
CA ILE A 266 -4.71 -3.85 5.60
C ILE A 266 -4.62 -5.38 5.54
N GLN A 267 -3.79 -5.97 6.42
CA GLN A 267 -3.76 -7.40 6.65
C GLN A 267 -4.33 -7.72 8.03
N LEU A 268 -5.17 -8.75 8.08
CA LEU A 268 -5.90 -9.19 9.26
C LEU A 268 -5.69 -10.68 9.47
N LEU A 269 -5.45 -11.08 10.72
CA LEU A 269 -5.58 -12.46 11.17
C LEU A 269 -6.53 -12.50 12.35
N LEU A 270 -7.59 -13.31 12.25
CA LEU A 270 -8.52 -13.60 13.35
C LEU A 270 -8.31 -15.03 13.83
N ALA A 271 -8.28 -15.23 15.15
CA ALA A 271 -8.10 -16.53 15.77
C ALA A 271 -9.03 -16.74 16.96
N GLY A 272 -9.92 -17.73 16.86
CA GLY A 272 -11.00 -17.98 17.82
C GLY A 272 -12.23 -17.11 17.59
N GLU A 273 -13.33 -17.47 18.25
CA GLU A 273 -14.61 -16.79 18.17
C GLU A 273 -14.86 -15.97 19.44
N PRO A 274 -15.14 -14.66 19.34
CA PRO A 274 -15.67 -13.88 20.45
C PRO A 274 -16.96 -14.50 20.95
N GLN A 275 -17.11 -14.59 22.28
CA GLN A 275 -18.43 -14.83 22.84
C GLN A 275 -19.32 -13.65 22.43
N ALA A 276 -20.44 -13.95 21.76
CA ALA A 276 -21.42 -12.94 21.42
C ALA A 276 -21.74 -12.15 22.68
N ALA A 277 -21.56 -10.82 22.64
CA ALA A 277 -22.08 -9.97 23.68
C ALA A 277 -23.59 -10.22 23.71
N ASN A 278 -24.08 -10.86 24.77
CA ASN A 278 -25.52 -10.92 25.03
C ASN A 278 -25.99 -9.47 25.16
N HIS A 279 -26.46 -8.89 24.06
CA HIS A 279 -27.23 -7.66 24.08
C HIS A 279 -28.60 -8.02 24.68
N SER A 280 -28.66 -8.05 26.00
CA SER A 280 -29.89 -8.00 26.79
C SER A 280 -30.51 -6.62 26.73
#